data_AF-A0A0F6WFT2-F1
#
_entry.id   AF-A0A0F6WFT2-F1
#
_cell.length_a   1.000
_cell.length_b   1.000
_cell.length_c   1.000
_cell.angle_alpha   90.00
_cell.angle_beta   90.00
_cell.angle_gamma   90.00
#
_symmetry.space_group_name_H-M   'P 1'
#
loop_
_entity.id
_entity.type
_entity.pdbx_description
1 polymer ?
#
loop_
_entity_poly.entity_id
_entity_poly.type
_entity_poly.pdbx_seq_one_letter_code
_entity_poly.pdbx_strand_id
1 'polypeptide(L)'
;MTAPATNDAAQRARYGNALSGLAAGDAWGYQVEFTSYASMPAYPVAAPAGEWIVSDDTQMTLALHDALAEVTDFDDIPAVTDAIVRHFVLWQVDPDNNRAPGRACMGSLHRLRAGARWYDKDGARESAGCGAVMRLAPAAFAPEPYWPGLTALQAVITHKHPRAIVPALLLADAIRHAPDRGGLLLEHALAEADRIYAGTSDWLTDPYLADVLAPYRGDVSSVLVDGLNDDVVDLLNVAAEARDRLDQLDPADFGDPCAGIGQGWESASAIALGLLAADLATSQGGTDTAPLTGPEALAWAATSNGDSDSIACIAGAVIGAAYPAPDYWSLSGLTPRFEPRYATEIAAAAGQLPGASSAE
;
A
#
# COMPACT_ATOMS: atom_id res chain seq x y z
N MET A 1 18.16 15.39 -18.84
CA MET A 1 18.71 14.16 -19.45
C MET A 1 17.56 13.17 -19.50
N THR A 2 17.10 12.79 -20.69
CA THR A 2 16.02 11.81 -20.85
C THR A 2 16.47 10.49 -20.24
N ALA A 3 15.76 10.01 -19.21
CA ALA A 3 15.94 8.66 -18.70
C ALA A 3 15.79 7.66 -19.86
N PRO A 4 16.55 6.55 -19.89
CA PRO A 4 16.46 5.61 -20.99
C PRO A 4 15.05 4.99 -21.03
N ALA A 5 14.42 5.02 -22.20
CA ALA A 5 13.04 4.54 -22.44
C ALA A 5 12.77 3.09 -21.99
N THR A 6 13.82 2.29 -21.76
CA THR A 6 13.75 0.93 -21.21
C THR A 6 13.37 0.89 -19.73
N ASN A 7 13.71 1.92 -18.95
CA ASN A 7 13.37 1.99 -17.52
C ASN A 7 11.88 2.34 -17.34
N ASP A 8 11.35 3.24 -18.15
CA ASP A 8 9.96 3.68 -18.06
C ASP A 8 8.96 2.59 -18.46
N ALA A 9 9.29 1.76 -19.45
CA ALA A 9 8.44 0.64 -19.84
C ALA A 9 8.35 -0.43 -18.75
N ALA A 10 9.48 -0.76 -18.10
CA ALA A 10 9.52 -1.67 -16.98
C ALA A 10 8.81 -1.08 -15.74
N GLN A 11 9.00 0.21 -15.46
CA GLN A 11 8.27 0.91 -14.39
C GLN A 11 6.76 0.90 -14.64
N ARG A 12 6.29 1.19 -15.86
CA ARG A 12 4.87 1.08 -16.21
C ARG A 12 4.33 -0.33 -16.06
N ALA A 13 5.08 -1.34 -16.50
CA ALA A 13 4.68 -2.74 -16.32
C ALA A 13 4.54 -3.11 -14.84
N ARG A 14 5.53 -2.75 -14.01
CA ARG A 14 5.48 -2.94 -12.56
C ARG A 14 4.30 -2.22 -11.92
N TYR A 15 4.06 -0.97 -12.32
CA TYR A 15 2.96 -0.18 -11.80
C TYR A 15 1.61 -0.78 -12.17
N GLY A 16 1.42 -1.19 -13.42
CA GLY A 16 0.21 -1.88 -13.87
C GLY A 16 -0.02 -3.22 -13.17
N ASN A 17 1.04 -4.00 -12.94
CA ASN A 17 0.97 -5.22 -12.15
C ASN A 17 0.61 -4.94 -10.69
N ALA A 18 1.18 -3.90 -10.08
CA ALA A 18 0.88 -3.49 -8.72
C ALA A 18 -0.58 -3.06 -8.57
N LEU A 19 -1.09 -2.19 -9.46
CA LEU A 19 -2.48 -1.75 -9.46
C LEU A 19 -3.46 -2.91 -9.65
N SER A 20 -3.16 -3.80 -10.60
CA SER A 20 -4.02 -4.97 -10.87
C SER A 20 -4.02 -5.96 -9.70
N GLY A 21 -2.86 -6.15 -9.06
CA GLY A 21 -2.70 -7.03 -7.91
C GLY A 21 -3.38 -6.49 -6.66
N LEU A 22 -3.20 -5.19 -6.43
CA LEU A 22 -3.88 -4.44 -5.38
C LEU A 22 -5.39 -4.60 -5.50
N ALA A 23 -5.96 -4.29 -6.66
CA ALA A 23 -7.40 -4.40 -6.88
C ALA A 23 -7.90 -5.84 -6.83
N ALA A 24 -7.09 -6.81 -7.27
CA ALA A 24 -7.41 -8.22 -7.16
C ALA A 24 -7.45 -8.68 -5.70
N GLY A 25 -6.45 -8.30 -4.91
CA GLY A 25 -6.38 -8.61 -3.47
C GLY A 25 -7.53 -7.98 -2.71
N ASP A 26 -7.76 -6.69 -2.93
CA ASP A 26 -8.90 -5.94 -2.40
C ASP A 26 -10.23 -6.68 -2.66
N ALA A 27 -10.61 -6.89 -3.93
CA ALA A 27 -11.88 -7.54 -4.25
C ALA A 27 -12.00 -8.98 -3.73
N TRP A 28 -10.87 -9.70 -3.60
CA TRP A 28 -10.84 -11.05 -3.06
C TRP A 28 -11.06 -11.06 -1.55
N GLY A 29 -10.42 -10.15 -0.81
CA GLY A 29 -10.61 -9.99 0.63
C GLY A 29 -11.95 -9.36 0.98
N TYR A 30 -12.45 -8.43 0.17
CA TYR A 30 -13.71 -7.72 0.39
C TYR A 30 -14.91 -8.67 0.43
N GLN A 31 -14.88 -9.74 -0.39
CA GLN A 31 -15.96 -10.75 -0.43
C GLN A 31 -16.16 -11.48 0.91
N VAL A 32 -15.14 -11.48 1.78
CA VAL A 32 -15.16 -12.11 3.11
C VAL A 32 -14.86 -11.10 4.22
N GLU A 33 -14.86 -9.79 3.94
CA GLU A 33 -14.64 -8.75 4.93
C GLU A 33 -15.63 -8.94 6.11
N PHE A 34 -15.14 -8.77 7.33
CA PHE A 34 -15.87 -9.03 8.59
C PHE A 34 -16.25 -10.50 8.85
N THR A 35 -15.81 -11.45 8.03
CA THR A 35 -15.97 -12.88 8.30
C THR A 35 -14.82 -13.37 9.17
N SER A 36 -15.11 -13.80 10.40
CA SER A 36 -14.07 -14.40 11.24
C SER A 36 -13.43 -15.62 10.57
N TYR A 37 -12.14 -15.85 10.79
CA TYR A 37 -11.39 -16.93 10.17
C TYR A 37 -12.03 -18.31 10.40
N ALA A 38 -12.54 -18.58 11.61
CA ALA A 38 -13.24 -19.83 11.94
C ALA A 38 -14.57 -20.03 11.18
N SER A 39 -15.11 -18.97 10.58
CA SER A 39 -16.35 -18.96 9.80
C SER A 39 -16.09 -18.83 8.29
N MET A 40 -14.83 -18.85 7.85
CA MET A 40 -14.46 -18.78 6.43
C MET A 40 -15.08 -19.96 5.66
N PRO A 41 -15.55 -19.75 4.42
CA PRO A 41 -16.24 -20.78 3.64
C PRO A 41 -15.31 -21.91 3.15
N ALA A 42 -14.01 -21.64 3.06
CA ALA A 42 -12.97 -22.56 2.62
C ALA A 42 -11.60 -22.07 3.13
N TYR A 43 -10.60 -22.94 3.05
CA TYR A 43 -9.21 -22.58 3.29
C TYR A 43 -8.32 -23.10 2.14
N PRO A 44 -7.59 -22.21 1.43
CA PRO A 44 -7.84 -20.76 1.38
C PRO A 44 -9.20 -20.46 0.72
N VAL A 45 -9.71 -19.25 0.91
CA VAL A 45 -10.92 -18.73 0.26
C VAL A 45 -10.70 -18.67 -1.25
N ALA A 46 -11.65 -19.21 -2.00
CA ALA A 46 -11.61 -19.18 -3.45
C ALA A 46 -11.79 -17.77 -4.02
N ALA A 47 -11.27 -17.54 -5.22
CA ALA A 47 -11.44 -16.27 -5.93
C ALA A 47 -12.92 -15.94 -6.17
N PRO A 48 -13.31 -14.65 -6.22
CA PRO A 48 -14.68 -14.26 -6.51
C PRO A 48 -15.23 -14.94 -7.77
N ALA A 49 -16.32 -15.70 -7.62
CA ALA A 49 -16.90 -16.51 -8.69
C ALA A 49 -17.58 -15.67 -9.79
N GLY A 50 -17.88 -14.39 -9.53
CA GLY A 50 -18.57 -13.47 -10.41
C GLY A 50 -17.73 -12.26 -10.81
N GLU A 51 -18.37 -11.10 -10.81
CA GLU A 51 -17.72 -9.79 -10.89
C GLU A 51 -16.94 -9.52 -9.59
N TRP A 52 -15.76 -8.93 -9.72
CA TRP A 52 -14.84 -8.62 -8.64
C TRP A 52 -15.11 -7.20 -8.17
N ILE A 53 -15.80 -7.10 -7.03
CA ILE A 53 -16.21 -5.84 -6.41
C ILE A 53 -15.06 -5.34 -5.54
N VAL A 54 -14.45 -4.22 -5.89
CA VAL A 54 -13.36 -3.58 -5.12
C VAL A 54 -13.90 -2.81 -3.91
N SER A 55 -13.12 -2.50 -2.89
CA SER A 55 -13.53 -1.70 -1.72
C SER A 55 -13.00 -0.25 -1.79
N ASP A 56 -12.99 0.47 -0.66
CA ASP A 56 -12.36 1.78 -0.58
C ASP A 56 -10.85 1.75 -0.83
N ASP A 57 -10.18 0.60 -0.67
CA ASP A 57 -8.77 0.39 -0.97
C ASP A 57 -8.41 0.78 -2.42
N THR A 58 -9.04 0.12 -3.40
CA THR A 58 -8.81 0.42 -4.81
C THR A 58 -9.34 1.81 -5.17
N GLN A 59 -10.50 2.19 -4.63
CA GLN A 59 -11.09 3.49 -4.95
C GLN A 59 -10.19 4.66 -4.51
N MET A 60 -9.64 4.59 -3.29
CA MET A 60 -8.71 5.60 -2.78
C MET A 60 -7.35 5.52 -3.48
N THR A 61 -6.92 4.33 -3.91
CA THR A 61 -5.71 4.17 -4.75
C THR A 61 -5.85 4.92 -6.06
N LEU A 62 -6.98 4.75 -6.76
CA LEU A 62 -7.27 5.45 -8.01
C LEU A 62 -7.41 6.96 -7.79
N ALA A 63 -8.07 7.39 -6.71
CA ALA A 63 -8.13 8.80 -6.36
C ALA A 63 -6.73 9.42 -6.08
N LEU A 64 -5.83 8.66 -5.45
CA LEU A 64 -4.44 9.10 -5.26
C LEU A 64 -3.68 9.13 -6.61
N HIS A 65 -3.89 8.12 -7.47
CA HIS A 65 -3.32 8.11 -8.81
C HIS A 65 -3.73 9.36 -9.60
N ASP A 66 -5.04 9.65 -9.69
CA ASP A 66 -5.55 10.80 -10.44
C ASP A 66 -4.99 12.12 -9.92
N ALA A 67 -4.83 12.25 -8.60
CA ALA A 67 -4.20 13.41 -7.97
C ALA A 67 -2.73 13.57 -8.34
N LEU A 68 -1.95 12.49 -8.39
CA LEU A 68 -0.53 12.57 -8.72
C LEU A 68 -0.28 12.61 -10.24
N ALA A 69 -1.24 12.16 -11.05
CA ALA A 69 -1.18 12.22 -12.50
C ALA A 69 -1.48 13.64 -13.05
N GLU A 70 -2.29 14.43 -12.34
CA GLU A 70 -2.61 15.82 -12.74
C GLU A 70 -1.57 16.85 -12.30
N VAL A 71 -0.74 16.53 -11.29
CA VAL A 71 0.30 17.44 -10.80
C VAL A 71 1.43 17.53 -11.83
N THR A 72 1.74 18.75 -12.27
CA THR A 72 2.84 19.03 -13.21
C THR A 72 4.13 19.50 -12.53
N ASP A 73 4.04 19.95 -11.28
CA ASP A 73 5.17 20.44 -10.48
C ASP A 73 5.02 19.95 -9.04
N PHE A 74 5.86 18.98 -8.64
CA PHE A 74 5.83 18.44 -7.29
C PHE A 74 6.52 19.35 -6.27
N ASP A 75 7.32 20.34 -6.70
CA ASP A 75 7.94 21.31 -5.79
C ASP A 75 6.88 22.25 -5.17
N ASP A 76 5.74 22.44 -5.85
CA ASP A 76 4.56 23.14 -5.31
C ASP A 76 3.74 22.23 -4.38
N ILE A 77 4.27 21.97 -3.18
CA ILE A 77 3.62 21.15 -2.13
C ILE A 77 2.17 21.60 -1.86
N PRO A 78 1.83 22.91 -1.80
CA PRO A 78 0.44 23.34 -1.72
C PRO A 78 -0.43 22.83 -2.88
N ALA A 79 0.02 22.95 -4.14
CA ALA A 79 -0.73 22.44 -5.28
C ALA A 79 -0.90 20.91 -5.25
N VAL A 80 0.14 20.18 -4.86
CA VAL A 80 0.09 18.72 -4.63
C VAL A 80 -0.95 18.37 -3.55
N THR A 81 -0.90 19.09 -2.43
CA THR A 81 -1.82 18.88 -1.31
C THR A 81 -3.26 19.12 -1.74
N ASP A 82 -3.51 20.20 -2.47
CA ASP A 82 -4.85 20.55 -2.98
C ASP A 82 -5.36 19.49 -3.97
N ALA A 83 -4.50 18.96 -4.84
CA ALA A 83 -4.83 17.85 -5.75
C ALA A 83 -5.29 16.60 -4.98
N ILE A 84 -4.47 16.13 -4.02
CA ILE A 84 -4.78 14.94 -3.20
C ILE A 84 -6.07 15.15 -2.42
N VAL A 85 -6.21 16.28 -1.73
CA VAL A 85 -7.42 16.58 -0.94
C VAL A 85 -8.66 16.65 -1.82
N ARG A 86 -8.57 17.29 -3.00
CA ARG A 86 -9.69 17.38 -3.93
C ARG A 86 -10.15 16.01 -4.39
N HIS A 87 -9.23 15.15 -4.86
CA HIS A 87 -9.58 13.82 -5.33
C HIS A 87 -10.12 12.91 -4.23
N PHE A 88 -9.55 12.97 -3.02
CA PHE A 88 -10.12 12.25 -1.88
C PHE A 88 -11.51 12.78 -1.49
N VAL A 89 -11.78 14.08 -1.58
CA VAL A 89 -13.11 14.64 -1.33
C VAL A 89 -14.10 14.29 -2.43
N LEU A 90 -13.66 14.21 -3.70
CA LEU A 90 -14.50 13.73 -4.80
C LEU A 90 -14.88 12.26 -4.56
N TRP A 91 -13.92 11.41 -4.21
CA TRP A 91 -14.18 10.03 -3.79
C TRP A 91 -15.13 9.97 -2.57
N GLN A 92 -14.95 10.85 -1.58
CA GLN A 92 -15.78 10.87 -0.36
C GLN A 92 -17.29 10.97 -0.67
N VAL A 93 -17.66 11.65 -1.76
CA VAL A 93 -19.07 11.87 -2.15
C VAL A 93 -19.50 11.03 -3.34
N ASP A 94 -18.62 10.16 -3.84
CA ASP A 94 -18.93 9.25 -4.94
C ASP A 94 -20.01 8.24 -4.49
N PRO A 95 -21.03 7.94 -5.32
CA PRO A 95 -22.05 6.95 -4.98
C PRO A 95 -21.49 5.54 -4.72
N ASP A 96 -20.32 5.20 -5.26
CA ASP A 96 -19.65 3.91 -5.03
C ASP A 96 -18.86 3.89 -3.71
N ASN A 97 -18.73 5.02 -3.01
CA ASN A 97 -18.18 5.05 -1.65
C ASN A 97 -19.22 4.56 -0.62
N ASN A 98 -19.56 3.28 -0.74
CA ASN A 98 -20.50 2.55 0.10
C ASN A 98 -19.91 1.23 0.61
N ARG A 99 -18.58 1.09 0.51
CA ARG A 99 -17.83 -0.17 0.67
C ARG A 99 -16.90 -0.06 1.88
N ALA A 100 -17.53 0.03 3.05
CA ALA A 100 -16.90 0.01 4.37
C ALA A 100 -15.77 1.05 4.69
N PRO A 101 -15.79 2.30 4.16
CA PRO A 101 -14.69 3.22 4.38
C PRO A 101 -14.43 3.54 5.86
N GLY A 102 -13.14 3.57 6.23
CA GLY A 102 -12.71 3.81 7.60
C GLY A 102 -13.20 5.14 8.19
N ARG A 103 -13.68 5.10 9.46
CA ARG A 103 -14.19 6.30 10.18
C ARG A 103 -13.17 7.42 10.33
N ALA A 104 -11.89 7.08 10.45
CA ALA A 104 -10.81 8.06 10.56
C ALA A 104 -10.67 8.85 9.25
N CYS A 105 -10.55 8.14 8.12
CA CYS A 105 -10.49 8.72 6.78
C CYS A 105 -11.69 9.64 6.51
N MET A 106 -12.92 9.10 6.63
CA MET A 106 -14.14 9.86 6.37
C MET A 106 -14.28 11.09 7.27
N GLY A 107 -13.87 10.97 8.54
CA GLY A 107 -13.88 12.07 9.49
C GLY A 107 -12.87 13.17 9.17
N SER A 108 -11.68 12.80 8.68
CA SER A 108 -10.66 13.75 8.20
C SER A 108 -11.15 14.48 6.96
N LEU A 109 -11.63 13.75 5.94
CA LEU A 109 -12.13 14.34 4.69
C LEU A 109 -13.32 15.27 4.92
N HIS A 110 -14.21 14.95 5.88
CA HIS A 110 -15.30 15.84 6.27
C HIS A 110 -14.79 17.20 6.79
N ARG A 111 -13.73 17.19 7.61
CA ARG A 111 -13.12 18.41 8.17
C ARG A 111 -12.39 19.21 7.09
N LEU A 112 -11.65 18.54 6.21
CA LEU A 112 -10.96 19.19 5.08
C LEU A 112 -11.97 19.85 4.12
N ARG A 113 -13.05 19.16 3.78
CA ARG A 113 -14.13 19.71 2.95
C ARG A 113 -14.83 20.90 3.62
N ALA A 114 -14.82 20.97 4.94
CA ALA A 114 -15.32 22.12 5.71
C ALA A 114 -14.31 23.28 5.81
N GLY A 115 -13.13 23.16 5.18
CA GLY A 115 -12.10 24.20 5.11
C GLY A 115 -11.01 24.10 6.19
N ALA A 116 -10.97 23.03 6.99
CA ALA A 116 -9.86 22.82 7.92
C ALA A 116 -8.58 22.46 7.15
N ARG A 117 -7.42 22.93 7.62
CA ARG A 117 -6.14 22.46 7.08
C ARG A 117 -5.79 21.14 7.73
N TRP A 118 -5.15 20.24 6.99
CA TRP A 118 -4.90 18.88 7.47
C TRP A 118 -4.07 18.83 8.76
N TYR A 119 -3.10 19.74 8.91
CA TYR A 119 -2.26 19.84 10.10
C TYR A 119 -2.93 20.51 11.30
N ASP A 120 -4.05 21.24 11.12
CA ASP A 120 -4.75 21.90 12.24
C ASP A 120 -5.26 20.88 13.27
N LYS A 121 -5.38 21.28 14.54
CA LYS A 121 -5.91 20.41 15.61
C LYS A 121 -7.26 19.78 15.24
N ASP A 122 -8.12 20.55 14.58
CA ASP A 122 -9.44 20.12 14.09
C ASP A 122 -9.43 19.73 12.60
N GLY A 123 -8.25 19.43 12.03
CA GLY A 123 -8.02 18.93 10.68
C GLY A 123 -8.03 17.39 10.62
N ALA A 124 -7.00 16.81 10.00
CA ALA A 124 -6.83 15.36 9.91
C ALA A 124 -6.86 14.72 11.31
N ARG A 125 -7.51 13.56 11.42
CA ARG A 125 -7.66 12.82 12.68
C ARG A 125 -6.35 12.14 13.07
N GLU A 126 -6.04 12.20 14.36
CA GLU A 126 -4.98 11.41 14.99
C GLU A 126 -5.42 9.93 15.02
N SER A 127 -5.01 9.15 14.03
CA SER A 127 -5.36 7.74 13.89
C SER A 127 -4.27 6.98 13.15
N ALA A 128 -3.98 5.76 13.59
CA ALA A 128 -3.03 4.85 12.96
C ALA A 128 -3.70 3.83 11.99
N GLY A 129 -4.93 4.09 11.52
CA GLY A 129 -5.68 3.16 10.66
C GLY A 129 -4.96 2.79 9.36
N CYS A 130 -5.21 1.58 8.85
CA CYS A 130 -4.65 1.03 7.60
C CYS A 130 -4.96 1.86 6.34
N GLY A 131 -5.97 2.74 6.39
CA GLY A 131 -6.33 3.64 5.31
C GLY A 131 -5.16 4.43 4.73
N ALA A 132 -4.14 4.73 5.54
CA ALA A 132 -2.92 5.39 5.10
C ALA A 132 -2.03 4.53 4.19
N VAL A 133 -2.10 3.19 4.31
CA VAL A 133 -1.20 2.26 3.63
C VAL A 133 -1.84 1.50 2.48
N MET A 134 -3.14 1.17 2.58
CA MET A 134 -3.87 0.41 1.56
C MET A 134 -3.87 1.07 0.18
N ARG A 135 -3.83 2.42 0.15
CA ARG A 135 -3.95 3.21 -1.08
C ARG A 135 -2.63 3.67 -1.69
N LEU A 136 -1.49 3.33 -1.08
CA LEU A 136 -0.27 4.13 -1.24
C LEU A 136 0.50 3.88 -2.54
N ALA A 137 0.18 2.81 -3.28
CA ALA A 137 0.98 2.35 -4.43
C ALA A 137 1.36 3.47 -5.43
N PRO A 138 0.49 4.41 -5.82
CA PRO A 138 0.88 5.54 -6.67
C PRO A 138 2.02 6.39 -6.10
N ALA A 139 2.05 6.67 -4.80
CA ALA A 139 3.13 7.44 -4.18
C ALA A 139 4.48 6.70 -4.26
N ALA A 140 4.47 5.37 -4.13
CA ALA A 140 5.68 4.54 -4.27
C ALA A 140 6.27 4.52 -5.69
N PHE A 141 5.46 4.87 -6.71
CA PHE A 141 5.89 4.99 -8.12
C PHE A 141 6.12 6.45 -8.55
N ALA A 142 5.97 7.42 -7.65
CA ALA A 142 6.26 8.82 -7.95
C ALA A 142 7.76 9.03 -8.26
N PRO A 143 8.11 10.05 -9.06
CA PRO A 143 9.49 10.30 -9.45
C PRO A 143 10.38 10.66 -8.26
N GLU A 144 11.68 10.40 -8.39
CA GLU A 144 12.69 10.97 -7.49
C GLU A 144 12.74 12.50 -7.66
N PRO A 145 12.99 13.27 -6.59
CA PRO A 145 13.17 12.84 -5.19
C PRO A 145 11.85 12.76 -4.38
N TYR A 146 10.69 12.83 -5.03
CA TYR A 146 9.43 13.19 -4.37
C TYR A 146 8.73 12.05 -3.61
N TRP A 147 9.00 10.79 -3.96
CA TRP A 147 8.23 9.66 -3.46
C TRP A 147 8.15 9.54 -1.92
N PRO A 148 9.19 9.83 -1.10
CA PRO A 148 9.08 9.70 0.36
C PRO A 148 8.13 10.77 0.92
N GLY A 149 8.29 12.03 0.50
CA GLY A 149 7.42 13.12 0.92
C GLY A 149 5.98 12.94 0.44
N LEU A 150 5.75 12.50 -0.81
CA LEU A 150 4.39 12.21 -1.30
C LEU A 150 3.73 11.05 -0.53
N THR A 151 4.50 10.04 -0.16
CA THR A 151 4.03 8.93 0.68
C THR A 151 3.61 9.41 2.07
N ALA A 152 4.41 10.27 2.70
CA ALA A 152 4.08 10.85 3.99
C ALA A 152 2.88 11.80 3.90
N LEU A 153 2.82 12.63 2.85
CA LEU A 153 1.75 13.61 2.62
C LEU A 153 0.39 12.93 2.47
N GLN A 154 0.29 11.92 1.60
CA GLN A 154 -0.98 11.22 1.38
C GLN A 154 -1.46 10.53 2.67
N ALA A 155 -0.55 10.00 3.50
CA ALA A 155 -0.88 9.38 4.77
C ALA A 155 -1.41 10.41 5.77
N VAL A 156 -0.63 11.47 6.04
CA VAL A 156 -0.88 12.45 7.12
C VAL A 156 -2.12 13.31 6.87
N ILE A 157 -2.54 13.49 5.61
CA ILE A 157 -3.75 14.24 5.24
C ILE A 157 -5.03 13.61 5.82
N THR A 158 -5.04 12.30 6.09
CA THR A 158 -6.20 11.60 6.67
C THR A 158 -5.92 10.89 7.98
N HIS A 159 -4.68 10.45 8.20
CA HIS A 159 -4.23 9.69 9.36
C HIS A 159 -3.01 10.38 9.97
N LYS A 160 -3.28 11.42 10.75
CA LYS A 160 -2.25 12.28 11.35
C LYS A 160 -1.65 11.62 12.58
N HIS A 161 -0.96 10.50 12.40
CA HIS A 161 -0.33 9.74 13.47
C HIS A 161 1.02 9.17 12.99
N PRO A 162 2.11 9.23 13.78
CA PRO A 162 3.39 8.67 13.36
C PRO A 162 3.33 7.19 12.95
N ARG A 163 2.57 6.37 13.70
CA ARG A 163 2.26 4.96 13.35
C ARG A 163 1.46 4.76 12.04
N ALA A 164 0.90 5.79 11.43
CA ALA A 164 0.36 5.70 10.06
C ALA A 164 1.41 6.10 9.01
N ILE A 165 2.24 7.11 9.32
CA ILE A 165 3.20 7.70 8.39
C ILE A 165 4.39 6.76 8.15
N VAL A 166 4.97 6.22 9.23
CA VAL A 166 6.19 5.41 9.12
C VAL A 166 5.94 4.08 8.42
N PRO A 167 4.87 3.31 8.73
CA PRO A 167 4.50 2.15 7.92
C PRO A 167 4.22 2.47 6.45
N ALA A 168 3.65 3.64 6.14
CA ALA A 168 3.47 4.05 4.74
C ALA A 168 4.82 4.22 4.01
N LEU A 169 5.81 4.85 4.66
CA LEU A 169 7.16 4.97 4.11
C LEU A 169 7.82 3.60 3.90
N LEU A 170 7.75 2.71 4.89
CA LEU A 170 8.30 1.36 4.81
C LEU A 170 7.64 0.53 3.69
N LEU A 171 6.32 0.60 3.54
CA LEU A 171 5.63 -0.11 2.46
C LEU A 171 5.91 0.51 1.09
N ALA A 172 6.02 1.85 0.98
CA ALA A 172 6.39 2.48 -0.28
C ALA A 172 7.80 2.08 -0.74
N ASP A 173 8.76 2.01 0.19
CA ASP A 173 10.10 1.50 -0.04
C ASP A 173 10.08 0.02 -0.47
N ALA A 174 9.27 -0.81 0.19
CA ALA A 174 9.07 -2.20 -0.20
C ALA A 174 8.52 -2.35 -1.63
N ILE A 175 7.47 -1.59 -2.00
CA ILE A 175 6.90 -1.59 -3.36
C ILE A 175 7.94 -1.13 -4.39
N ARG A 176 8.62 -0.01 -4.11
CA ARG A 176 9.57 0.62 -5.03
C ARG A 176 10.76 -0.29 -5.33
N HIS A 177 11.21 -1.06 -4.35
CA HIS A 177 12.39 -1.91 -4.46
C HIS A 177 12.06 -3.42 -4.50
N ALA A 178 10.79 -3.80 -4.62
CA ALA A 178 10.35 -5.20 -4.64
C ALA A 178 11.12 -6.11 -5.62
N PRO A 179 11.50 -5.68 -6.85
CA PRO A 179 12.26 -6.54 -7.76
C PRO A 179 13.62 -7.00 -7.20
N ASP A 180 14.25 -6.15 -6.38
CA ASP A 180 15.56 -6.43 -5.80
C ASP A 180 15.47 -7.04 -4.39
N ARG A 181 14.27 -7.07 -3.79
CA ARG A 181 14.05 -7.43 -2.38
C ARG A 181 13.06 -8.59 -2.19
N GLY A 182 12.60 -9.21 -3.27
CA GLY A 182 11.63 -10.30 -3.21
C GLY A 182 12.08 -11.43 -2.28
N GLY A 183 11.19 -11.86 -1.38
CA GLY A 183 11.44 -12.86 -0.35
C GLY A 183 12.18 -12.36 0.89
N LEU A 184 12.60 -11.08 0.92
CA LEU A 184 13.36 -10.45 2.01
C LEU A 184 12.77 -9.06 2.40
N LEU A 185 11.52 -8.79 2.06
CA LEU A 185 10.86 -7.50 2.25
C LEU A 185 10.77 -7.12 3.73
N LEU A 186 10.40 -8.08 4.60
CA LEU A 186 10.35 -7.87 6.05
C LEU A 186 11.74 -7.56 6.62
N GLU A 187 12.78 -8.27 6.19
CA GLU A 187 14.16 -8.02 6.60
C GLU A 187 14.61 -6.61 6.19
N HIS A 188 14.29 -6.19 4.95
CA HIS A 188 14.62 -4.85 4.48
C HIS A 188 13.87 -3.75 5.22
N ALA A 189 12.60 -3.96 5.58
CA ALA A 189 11.83 -3.03 6.40
C ALA A 189 12.41 -2.87 7.81
N LEU A 190 12.81 -3.97 8.46
CA LEU A 190 13.51 -3.96 9.75
C LEU A 190 14.88 -3.26 9.65
N ALA A 191 15.64 -3.52 8.58
CA ALA A 191 16.92 -2.87 8.37
C ALA A 191 16.79 -1.35 8.15
N GLU A 192 15.70 -0.88 7.54
CA GLU A 192 15.40 0.56 7.45
C GLU A 192 15.01 1.15 8.81
N ALA A 193 14.22 0.43 9.61
CA ALA A 193 13.92 0.84 10.99
C ALA A 193 15.20 0.99 11.84
N ASP A 194 16.15 0.07 11.70
CA ASP A 194 17.46 0.17 12.36
C ASP A 194 18.27 1.39 11.89
N ARG A 195 18.23 1.71 10.59
CA ARG A 195 18.87 2.92 10.05
C ARG A 195 18.24 4.20 10.60
N ILE A 196 16.92 4.22 10.78
CA ILE A 196 16.22 5.35 11.41
C ILE A 196 16.69 5.51 12.87
N TYR A 197 16.69 4.44 13.66
CA TYR A 197 17.17 4.51 15.05
C TYR A 197 18.65 4.89 15.17
N ALA A 198 19.49 4.43 14.24
CA ALA A 198 20.91 4.73 14.19
C ALA A 198 21.21 6.16 13.69
N GLY A 199 20.21 6.88 13.17
CA GLY A 199 20.40 8.20 12.60
C GLY A 199 21.08 8.19 11.22
N THR A 200 21.03 7.06 10.50
CA THR A 200 21.74 6.84 9.22
C THR A 200 20.80 6.63 8.03
N SER A 201 19.48 6.61 8.25
CA SER A 201 18.48 6.59 7.17
C SER A 201 18.55 7.89 6.35
N ASP A 202 18.51 7.76 5.02
CA ASP A 202 18.48 8.91 4.12
C ASP A 202 17.21 9.77 4.32
N TRP A 203 16.09 9.17 4.78
CA TRP A 203 14.84 9.87 5.05
C TRP A 203 14.96 10.93 6.13
N LEU A 204 15.93 10.79 7.05
CA LEU A 204 16.20 11.79 8.09
C LEU A 204 16.75 13.10 7.54
N THR A 205 17.32 13.06 6.33
CA THR A 205 17.93 14.22 5.67
C THR A 205 17.27 14.57 4.33
N ASP A 206 16.16 13.90 4.00
CA ASP A 206 15.39 14.17 2.79
C ASP A 206 14.69 15.55 2.88
N PRO A 207 15.05 16.52 2.01
CA PRO A 207 14.53 17.88 2.11
C PRO A 207 13.04 17.96 1.76
N TYR A 208 12.55 17.15 0.82
CA TYR A 208 11.16 17.21 0.38
C TYR A 208 10.23 16.63 1.45
N LEU A 209 10.61 15.50 2.06
CA LEU A 209 9.92 14.93 3.22
C LEU A 209 9.90 15.91 4.40
N ALA A 210 11.01 16.61 4.66
CA ALA A 210 11.08 17.64 5.69
C ALA A 210 10.10 18.79 5.43
N ASP A 211 10.05 19.31 4.20
CA ASP A 211 9.14 20.39 3.82
C ASP A 211 7.67 19.95 3.89
N VAL A 212 7.35 18.72 3.46
CA VAL A 212 6.01 18.12 3.57
C VAL A 212 5.55 18.02 5.02
N LEU A 213 6.41 17.54 5.92
CA LEU A 213 6.05 17.29 7.31
C LEU A 213 6.17 18.54 8.20
N ALA A 214 6.85 19.59 7.75
CA ALA A 214 7.06 20.81 8.53
C ALA A 214 5.76 21.41 9.15
N PRO A 215 4.61 21.47 8.44
CA PRO A 215 3.35 21.96 9.04
C PRO A 215 2.75 21.04 10.10
N TYR A 216 3.06 19.73 10.06
CA TYR A 216 2.62 18.75 11.06
C TYR A 216 3.51 18.78 12.29
N ARG A 217 4.80 18.53 12.06
CA ARG A 217 5.87 18.53 13.06
C ARG A 217 7.15 18.93 12.32
N GLY A 218 7.78 20.03 12.74
CA GLY A 218 9.04 20.52 12.16
C GLY A 218 10.28 19.67 12.47
N ASP A 219 10.10 18.40 12.83
CA ASP A 219 11.16 17.47 13.19
C ASP A 219 10.83 16.07 12.63
N VAL A 220 11.37 15.77 11.44
CA VAL A 220 11.22 14.47 10.78
C VAL A 220 11.76 13.35 11.64
N SER A 221 12.88 13.56 12.34
CA SER A 221 13.50 12.52 13.18
C SER A 221 12.56 12.06 14.28
N SER A 222 11.92 13.00 14.99
CA SER A 222 10.89 12.65 15.98
C SER A 222 9.70 11.93 15.35
N VAL A 223 9.22 12.33 14.16
CA VAL A 223 8.11 11.60 13.49
C VAL A 223 8.50 10.16 13.18
N LEU A 224 9.69 9.93 12.63
CA LEU A 224 10.13 8.60 12.26
C LEU A 224 10.35 7.72 13.50
N VAL A 225 11.05 8.23 14.51
CA VAL A 225 11.31 7.49 15.76
C VAL A 225 10.03 7.23 16.55
N ASP A 226 9.13 8.21 16.69
CA ASP A 226 7.85 8.03 17.37
C ASP A 226 6.98 6.99 16.67
N GLY A 227 7.01 6.96 15.33
CA GLY A 227 6.26 5.97 14.55
C GLY A 227 6.78 4.55 14.74
N LEU A 228 8.11 4.37 14.79
CA LEU A 228 8.70 3.05 15.03
C LEU A 228 8.46 2.54 16.46
N ASN A 229 8.48 3.44 17.46
CA ASN A 229 8.27 3.11 18.86
C ASN A 229 6.83 2.69 19.20
N ASP A 230 5.88 2.88 18.29
CA ASP A 230 4.48 2.51 18.47
C ASP A 230 4.19 1.16 17.78
N ASP A 231 4.78 0.10 18.32
CA ASP A 231 4.68 -1.32 17.94
C ASP A 231 5.11 -1.71 16.52
N VAL A 232 5.49 -0.78 15.63
CA VAL A 232 5.82 -1.09 14.23
C VAL A 232 6.93 -2.14 14.13
N VAL A 233 8.02 -1.94 14.87
CA VAL A 233 9.17 -2.86 14.83
C VAL A 233 8.84 -4.21 15.44
N ASP A 234 8.05 -4.22 16.52
CA ASP A 234 7.62 -5.48 17.16
C ASP A 234 6.76 -6.31 16.21
N LEU A 235 5.81 -5.68 15.51
CA LEU A 235 4.93 -6.35 14.56
C LEU A 235 5.68 -6.88 13.33
N LEU A 236 6.65 -6.11 12.82
CA LEU A 236 7.52 -6.57 11.73
C LEU A 236 8.40 -7.76 12.15
N ASN A 237 8.95 -7.74 13.37
CA ASN A 237 9.71 -8.88 13.91
C ASN A 237 8.83 -10.12 14.04
N VAL A 238 7.61 -9.99 14.59
CA VAL A 238 6.69 -11.14 14.72
C VAL A 238 6.31 -11.70 13.34
N ALA A 239 6.13 -10.83 12.33
CA ALA A 239 5.90 -11.26 10.96
C ALA A 239 7.11 -11.96 10.34
N ALA A 240 8.33 -11.47 10.56
CA ALA A 240 9.56 -12.13 10.11
C ALA A 240 9.73 -13.52 10.75
N GLU A 241 9.49 -13.63 12.06
CA GLU A 241 9.48 -14.92 12.74
C GLU A 241 8.37 -15.86 12.23
N ALA A 242 7.20 -15.30 11.86
CA ALA A 242 6.13 -16.09 11.26
C ALA A 242 6.56 -16.63 9.89
N ARG A 243 7.18 -15.80 9.06
CA ARG A 243 7.74 -16.20 7.76
C ARG A 243 8.70 -17.39 7.90
N ASP A 244 9.63 -17.33 8.84
CA ASP A 244 10.59 -18.41 9.10
C ASP A 244 9.93 -19.70 9.58
N ARG A 245 8.84 -19.61 10.35
CA ARG A 245 8.06 -20.79 10.76
C ARG A 245 7.33 -21.41 9.56
N LEU A 246 6.75 -20.58 8.68
CA LEU A 246 5.96 -21.03 7.53
C LEU A 246 6.82 -21.74 6.48
N ASP A 247 8.10 -21.38 6.35
CA ASP A 247 9.07 -22.09 5.50
C ASP A 247 9.24 -23.58 5.83
N GLN A 248 8.85 -23.99 7.04
CA GLN A 248 8.93 -25.38 7.50
C GLN A 248 7.61 -26.14 7.38
N LEU A 249 6.56 -25.50 6.82
CA LEU A 249 5.22 -26.05 6.70
C LEU A 249 4.82 -26.23 5.23
N ASP A 250 3.86 -27.11 5.00
CA ASP A 250 3.14 -27.16 3.74
C ASP A 250 2.19 -25.94 3.66
N PRO A 251 2.06 -25.25 2.51
CA PRO A 251 1.08 -24.18 2.31
C PRO A 251 -0.35 -24.51 2.79
N ALA A 252 -0.75 -25.78 2.70
CA ALA A 252 -2.05 -26.25 3.18
C ALA A 252 -2.23 -26.12 4.70
N ASP A 253 -1.14 -25.96 5.46
CA ASP A 253 -1.10 -25.89 6.92
C ASP A 253 -0.72 -24.49 7.47
N PHE A 254 -0.60 -23.46 6.63
CA PHE A 254 -0.17 -22.11 7.06
C PHE A 254 -1.10 -21.45 8.09
N GLY A 255 -2.40 -21.75 8.07
CA GLY A 255 -3.37 -21.20 9.02
C GLY A 255 -3.73 -19.73 8.74
N ASP A 256 -4.19 -19.03 9.78
CA ASP A 256 -4.56 -17.61 9.72
C ASP A 256 -3.29 -16.73 9.68
N PRO A 257 -3.07 -15.91 8.65
CA PRO A 257 -1.93 -14.99 8.61
C PRO A 257 -1.92 -14.00 9.79
N CYS A 258 -3.10 -13.67 10.35
CA CYS A 258 -3.21 -12.73 11.48
C CYS A 258 -2.68 -13.31 12.82
N ALA A 259 -2.43 -14.62 12.90
CA ALA A 259 -2.11 -15.30 14.14
C ALA A 259 -0.81 -14.77 14.78
N GLY A 260 -0.96 -14.02 15.88
CA GLY A 260 0.15 -13.51 16.69
C GLY A 260 0.71 -12.16 16.25
N ILE A 261 0.36 -11.67 15.05
CA ILE A 261 0.83 -10.37 14.53
C ILE A 261 -0.22 -9.30 14.87
N GLY A 262 -1.41 -9.40 14.30
CA GLY A 262 -2.46 -8.39 14.39
C GLY A 262 -3.52 -8.65 13.34
N GLN A 263 -4.53 -7.80 13.26
CA GLN A 263 -5.66 -7.99 12.35
C GLN A 263 -5.65 -7.00 11.17
N GLY A 264 -4.59 -6.22 10.96
CA GLY A 264 -4.51 -5.35 9.78
C GLY A 264 -5.35 -4.07 9.83
N TRP A 265 -6.19 -3.85 10.84
CA TRP A 265 -7.00 -2.62 10.97
C TRP A 265 -6.18 -1.33 11.17
N GLU A 266 -4.91 -1.48 11.53
CA GLU A 266 -3.96 -0.39 11.73
C GLU A 266 -2.71 -0.61 10.88
N SER A 267 -2.06 0.49 10.49
CA SER A 267 -1.05 0.48 9.44
C SER A 267 0.13 -0.45 9.73
N ALA A 268 0.55 -0.60 10.98
CA ALA A 268 1.70 -1.40 11.34
C ALA A 268 1.45 -2.90 11.08
N SER A 269 0.36 -3.46 11.60
CA SER A 269 0.00 -4.86 11.34
C SER A 269 -0.45 -5.07 9.89
N ALA A 270 -1.08 -4.09 9.25
CA ALA A 270 -1.45 -4.18 7.83
C ALA A 270 -0.22 -4.41 6.94
N ILE A 271 0.83 -3.58 7.10
CA ILE A 271 2.06 -3.77 6.32
C ILE A 271 2.79 -5.05 6.71
N ALA A 272 2.81 -5.42 7.99
CA ALA A 272 3.50 -6.63 8.43
C ALA A 272 2.89 -7.89 7.78
N LEU A 273 1.56 -7.95 7.71
CA LEU A 273 0.81 -9.05 7.10
C LEU A 273 0.93 -9.05 5.56
N GLY A 274 0.82 -7.87 4.93
CA GLY A 274 0.96 -7.75 3.48
C GLY A 274 2.37 -8.09 2.98
N LEU A 275 3.41 -7.65 3.71
CA LEU A 275 4.80 -7.99 3.41
C LEU A 275 5.09 -9.47 3.68
N LEU A 276 4.52 -10.06 4.74
CA LEU A 276 4.62 -11.52 4.99
C LEU A 276 4.06 -12.33 3.82
N ALA A 277 2.87 -11.99 3.32
CA ALA A 277 2.28 -12.67 2.17
C ALA A 277 3.12 -12.45 0.89
N ALA A 278 3.66 -11.25 0.70
CA ALA A 278 4.52 -10.95 -0.45
C ALA A 278 5.87 -11.69 -0.40
N ASP A 279 6.48 -11.86 0.78
CA ASP A 279 7.72 -12.61 0.96
C ASP A 279 7.55 -14.10 0.65
N LEU A 280 6.37 -14.66 0.92
CA LEU A 280 6.04 -16.04 0.54
C LEU A 280 5.78 -16.22 -0.96
N ALA A 281 5.55 -15.13 -1.70
CA ALA A 281 5.17 -15.15 -3.12
C ALA A 281 6.24 -14.62 -4.07
N THR A 282 7.33 -14.08 -3.53
CA THR A 282 8.41 -13.46 -4.29
C THR A 282 9.74 -14.09 -3.92
N SER A 283 10.72 -14.02 -4.83
CA SER A 283 12.09 -14.45 -4.57
C SER A 283 13.07 -13.53 -5.27
N GLN A 284 14.28 -13.40 -4.72
CA GLN A 284 15.37 -12.76 -5.45
C GLN A 284 15.72 -13.63 -6.66
N GLY A 285 15.80 -13.04 -7.85
CA GLY A 285 16.01 -13.77 -9.11
C GLY A 285 17.12 -14.83 -9.01
N GLY A 286 16.76 -16.10 -9.20
CA GLY A 286 17.64 -17.26 -8.94
C GLY A 286 16.91 -18.60 -9.06
N THR A 287 17.53 -19.70 -8.63
CA THR A 287 16.95 -21.06 -8.63
C THR A 287 15.94 -21.32 -7.52
N ASP A 288 15.76 -20.38 -6.59
CA ASP A 288 14.82 -20.49 -5.48
C ASP A 288 13.40 -20.13 -5.94
N THR A 289 12.51 -21.11 -5.83
CA THR A 289 11.09 -20.96 -6.08
C THR A 289 10.41 -20.44 -4.81
N ALA A 290 9.66 -19.35 -4.93
CA ALA A 290 8.84 -18.84 -3.82
C ALA A 290 7.87 -19.93 -3.30
N PRO A 291 7.58 -19.99 -1.99
CA PRO A 291 6.66 -20.97 -1.40
C PRO A 291 5.26 -20.98 -2.02
N LEU A 292 4.77 -19.80 -2.43
CA LEU A 292 3.47 -19.59 -3.04
C LEU A 292 3.61 -18.92 -4.41
N THR A 293 2.66 -19.17 -5.29
CA THR A 293 2.40 -18.28 -6.43
C THR A 293 1.70 -17.00 -5.94
N GLY A 294 1.76 -15.93 -6.74
CA GLY A 294 1.02 -14.70 -6.43
C GLY A 294 -0.47 -14.93 -6.12
N PRO A 295 -1.23 -15.69 -6.93
CA PRO A 295 -2.63 -15.98 -6.64
C PRO A 295 -2.86 -16.80 -5.37
N GLU A 296 -1.98 -17.74 -5.03
CA GLU A 296 -2.06 -18.49 -3.77
C GLU A 296 -1.82 -17.59 -2.55
N ALA A 297 -0.87 -16.66 -2.65
CA ALA A 297 -0.62 -15.68 -1.60
C ALA A 297 -1.77 -14.68 -1.43
N LEU A 298 -2.42 -14.23 -2.52
CA LEU A 298 -3.64 -13.43 -2.42
C LEU A 298 -4.77 -14.21 -1.75
N ALA A 299 -4.97 -15.47 -2.14
CA ALA A 299 -5.98 -16.32 -1.52
C ALA A 299 -5.72 -16.50 -0.02
N TRP A 300 -4.46 -16.71 0.38
CA TRP A 300 -4.08 -16.84 1.79
C TRP A 300 -4.25 -15.52 2.57
N ALA A 301 -3.80 -14.39 2.02
CA ALA A 301 -3.96 -13.06 2.61
C ALA A 301 -5.45 -12.69 2.81
N ALA A 302 -6.30 -13.01 1.84
CA ALA A 302 -7.75 -12.84 1.92
C ALA A 302 -8.40 -13.81 2.93
N THR A 303 -7.76 -14.94 3.24
CA THR A 303 -8.22 -15.91 4.25
C THR A 303 -7.70 -15.52 5.63
N SER A 304 -8.03 -14.33 6.09
CA SER A 304 -7.52 -13.76 7.35
C SER A 304 -8.65 -13.38 8.31
N ASN A 305 -8.39 -13.43 9.61
CA ASN A 305 -9.38 -13.03 10.63
C ASN A 305 -9.54 -11.50 10.78
N GLY A 306 -8.84 -10.74 9.95
CA GLY A 306 -8.66 -9.31 10.07
C GLY A 306 -9.30 -8.53 8.92
N ASP A 307 -8.63 -7.43 8.60
CA ASP A 307 -8.93 -6.50 7.52
C ASP A 307 -8.49 -7.11 6.17
N SER A 308 -9.26 -8.11 5.72
CA SER A 308 -8.83 -9.08 4.71
C SER A 308 -8.61 -8.49 3.32
N ASP A 309 -9.43 -7.52 2.93
CA ASP A 309 -9.22 -6.69 1.72
C ASP A 309 -7.93 -5.89 1.82
N SER A 310 -7.72 -5.12 2.89
CA SER A 310 -6.51 -4.32 3.10
C SER A 310 -5.22 -5.14 3.14
N ILE A 311 -5.23 -6.29 3.81
CA ILE A 311 -4.06 -7.18 3.84
C ILE A 311 -3.75 -7.73 2.44
N ALA A 312 -4.76 -8.22 1.72
CA ALA A 312 -4.59 -8.78 0.38
C ALA A 312 -4.25 -7.72 -0.67
N CYS A 313 -4.82 -6.52 -0.55
CA CYS A 313 -4.54 -5.31 -1.32
C CYS A 313 -3.05 -4.95 -1.25
N ILE A 314 -2.50 -4.84 -0.04
CA ILE A 314 -1.07 -4.55 0.17
C ILE A 314 -0.20 -5.67 -0.42
N ALA A 315 -0.53 -6.93 -0.15
CA ALA A 315 0.22 -8.08 -0.68
C ALA A 315 0.25 -8.04 -2.22
N GLY A 316 -0.90 -7.82 -2.86
CA GLY A 316 -1.03 -7.74 -4.31
C GLY A 316 -0.24 -6.58 -4.93
N ALA A 317 -0.22 -5.42 -4.27
CA ALA A 317 0.58 -4.28 -4.71
C ALA A 317 2.08 -4.62 -4.76
N VAL A 318 2.60 -5.23 -3.69
CA VAL A 318 4.03 -5.56 -3.55
C VAL A 318 4.42 -6.70 -4.50
N ILE A 319 3.63 -7.77 -4.57
CA ILE A 319 3.87 -8.91 -5.47
C ILE A 319 3.87 -8.45 -6.92
N GLY A 320 2.87 -7.63 -7.31
CA GLY A 320 2.79 -7.09 -8.67
C GLY A 320 3.99 -6.19 -9.00
N ALA A 321 4.39 -5.33 -8.06
CA ALA A 321 5.54 -4.44 -8.23
C ALA A 321 6.88 -5.18 -8.32
N ALA A 322 6.99 -6.41 -7.81
CA ALA A 322 8.20 -7.22 -7.88
C ALA A 322 8.50 -7.71 -9.31
N TYR A 323 7.49 -7.78 -10.18
CA TYR A 323 7.65 -8.35 -11.52
C TYR A 323 7.83 -7.28 -12.61
N PRO A 324 8.98 -7.27 -13.33
CA PRO A 324 9.35 -6.17 -14.23
C PRO A 324 8.67 -6.21 -15.61
N ALA A 325 8.07 -7.34 -16.00
CA ALA A 325 7.38 -7.50 -17.27
C ALA A 325 5.86 -7.35 -17.08
N PRO A 326 5.08 -6.95 -18.11
CA PRO A 326 3.63 -6.79 -17.96
C PRO A 326 2.93 -8.14 -17.75
N ASP A 327 1.66 -8.08 -17.40
CA ASP A 327 0.73 -9.21 -17.41
C ASP A 327 1.02 -10.32 -16.38
N TYR A 328 1.77 -10.01 -15.30
CA TYR A 328 2.16 -10.96 -14.25
C TYR A 328 1.01 -11.85 -13.80
N TRP A 329 -0.11 -11.24 -13.40
CA TRP A 329 -1.27 -11.97 -12.85
C TRP A 329 -1.85 -12.97 -13.84
N SER A 330 -1.99 -12.58 -15.11
CA SER A 330 -2.50 -13.49 -16.15
C SER A 330 -1.54 -14.64 -16.44
N LEU A 331 -0.23 -14.37 -16.44
CA LEU A 331 0.82 -15.38 -16.62
C LEU A 331 0.90 -16.33 -15.41
N SER A 332 0.56 -15.84 -14.23
CA SER A 332 0.41 -16.64 -13.00
C SER A 332 -0.96 -17.32 -12.87
N GLY A 333 -1.83 -17.24 -13.89
CA GLY A 333 -3.10 -17.97 -13.92
C GLY A 333 -4.28 -17.24 -13.26
N LEU A 334 -4.14 -15.95 -12.96
CA LEU A 334 -5.19 -15.10 -12.41
C LEU A 334 -5.69 -14.08 -13.43
N THR A 335 -6.98 -14.06 -13.69
CA THR A 335 -7.63 -13.06 -14.56
C THR A 335 -8.79 -12.42 -13.81
N PRO A 336 -8.54 -11.33 -13.06
CA PRO A 336 -9.59 -10.64 -12.33
C PRO A 336 -10.69 -10.14 -13.27
N ARG A 337 -11.94 -10.14 -12.80
CA ARG A 337 -13.09 -9.64 -13.56
C ARG A 337 -13.72 -8.45 -12.83
N PHE A 338 -12.98 -7.35 -12.78
CA PHE A 338 -13.42 -6.13 -12.11
C PHE A 338 -14.69 -5.56 -12.73
N GLU A 339 -15.43 -4.80 -11.92
CA GLU A 339 -16.55 -3.98 -12.38
C GLU A 339 -16.12 -3.09 -13.55
N PRO A 340 -16.98 -2.86 -14.57
CA PRO A 340 -16.60 -2.15 -15.79
C PRO A 340 -15.95 -0.77 -15.56
N ARG A 341 -16.42 -0.03 -14.55
CA ARG A 341 -15.84 1.27 -14.15
C ARG A 341 -14.38 1.10 -13.73
N TYR A 342 -14.13 0.28 -12.72
CA TYR A 342 -12.79 0.11 -12.17
C TYR A 342 -11.86 -0.67 -13.10
N ALA A 343 -12.36 -1.59 -13.92
CA ALA A 343 -11.58 -2.19 -14.99
C ALA A 343 -11.02 -1.12 -15.95
N THR A 344 -11.83 -0.11 -16.29
CA THR A 344 -11.43 1.00 -17.16
C THR A 344 -10.45 1.93 -16.46
N GLU A 345 -10.73 2.32 -15.22
CA GLU A 345 -9.88 3.24 -14.43
C GLU A 345 -8.51 2.62 -14.12
N ILE A 346 -8.46 1.35 -13.71
CA ILE A 346 -7.20 0.61 -13.47
C ILE A 346 -6.38 0.51 -14.77
N ALA A 347 -7.02 0.18 -15.89
CA ALA A 347 -6.33 0.08 -17.17
C ALA A 347 -5.77 1.43 -17.65
N ALA A 348 -6.51 2.53 -17.42
CA ALA A 348 -6.04 3.87 -17.71
C ALA A 348 -4.84 4.24 -16.81
N ALA A 349 -4.95 4.01 -15.50
CA ALA A 349 -3.91 4.31 -14.53
C ALA A 349 -2.63 3.52 -14.79
N ALA A 350 -2.73 2.24 -15.15
CA ALA A 350 -1.58 1.40 -15.51
C ALA A 350 -0.79 1.94 -16.73
N GLY A 351 -1.43 2.72 -17.60
CA GLY A 351 -0.81 3.34 -18.76
C GLY A 351 0.01 4.59 -18.45
N GLN A 352 -0.17 5.22 -17.29
CA GLN A 352 0.43 6.50 -16.93
C GLN A 352 1.12 6.42 -15.57
N LEU A 353 2.43 6.65 -15.51
CA LEU A 353 3.10 6.79 -14.21
C LEU A 353 2.70 8.13 -13.55
N PRO A 354 2.61 8.19 -12.22
CA PRO A 354 2.45 9.44 -11.49
C PRO A 354 3.51 10.48 -11.91
N GLY A 355 3.09 11.71 -12.20
CA GLY A 355 3.97 12.77 -12.70
C GLY A 355 4.48 12.62 -14.14
N ALA A 356 4.11 11.57 -14.87
CA ALA A 356 4.40 11.48 -16.29
C ALA A 356 3.46 12.42 -17.06
N SER A 357 4.02 13.30 -17.88
CA SER A 357 3.22 14.09 -18.83
C SER A 357 2.44 13.14 -19.72
N SER A 358 1.12 13.34 -19.85
CA SER A 358 0.34 12.67 -20.89
C SER A 358 1.03 12.88 -22.23
N ALA A 359 1.58 11.82 -22.82
CA ALA A 359 2.22 11.93 -24.13
C ALA A 359 1.17 12.47 -25.13
N GLU A 360 1.47 13.61 -25.76
CA GLU A 360 0.66 14.20 -26.83
C GLU A 360 0.52 13.25 -28.04
#